data_AF-A0A937YC40-F1
#
_entry.id   AF-A0A937YC40-F1
#
_cell.length_a   1.000
_cell.length_b   1.000
_cell.length_c   1.000
_cell.angle_alpha   90.00
_cell.angle_beta   90.00
_cell.angle_gamma   90.00
#
_symmetry.space_group_name_H-M   'P 1'
#
loop_
_entity.id
_entity.type
_entity.pdbx_description
1 polymer ?
#
loop_
_entity_poly.entity_id
_entity_poly.type
_entity_poly.pdbx_seq_one_letter_code
_entity_poly.pdbx_strand_id
1 'polypeptide(L)'
;MPRSSRRGSVATLLDLNRLAGGALPERWRLAAALDEAGPPLVLDALIREALERSPDLAQLQADIDRARAQLQGAQASRWPGFELRVDHSREPDVVQNRIGVNVAVPLLDNRSSVI
;
A
#
# COMPACT_ATOMS: atom_id res chain seq x y z
N MET A 1 -24.35 4.67 50.86
CA MET A 1 -23.84 3.37 50.34
C MET A 1 -23.58 3.48 48.83
N PRO A 2 -22.35 3.31 48.34
CA PRO A 2 -22.11 3.11 46.90
C PRO A 2 -21.40 1.78 46.64
N ARG A 3 -22.12 0.82 46.03
CA ARG A 3 -21.60 -0.47 45.57
C ARG A 3 -21.74 -0.58 44.04
N SER A 4 -20.90 0.11 43.26
CA SER A 4 -20.86 -0.12 41.80
C SER A 4 -19.70 0.60 41.06
N SER A 5 -18.43 0.38 41.42
CA SER A 5 -17.31 0.87 40.56
C SER A 5 -16.16 -0.12 40.32
N ARG A 6 -16.30 -1.39 40.73
CA ARG A 6 -15.23 -2.40 40.57
C ARG A 6 -15.24 -3.18 39.25
N ARG A 7 -16.33 -3.16 38.48
CA ARG A 7 -16.45 -3.98 37.25
C ARG A 7 -15.93 -3.28 36.00
N GLY A 8 -16.11 -1.96 35.89
CA GLY A 8 -15.63 -1.19 34.73
C GLY A 8 -14.11 -1.05 34.66
N SER A 9 -13.44 -1.00 35.81
CA SER A 9 -11.98 -0.79 35.91
C SER A 9 -11.15 -2.01 35.47
N VAL A 10 -11.67 -3.22 35.64
CA VAL A 10 -10.95 -4.46 35.27
C VAL A 10 -10.94 -4.67 33.74
N ALA A 11 -12.05 -4.38 33.06
CA ALA A 11 -12.14 -4.49 31.60
C ALA A 11 -11.16 -3.53 30.91
N THR A 12 -11.11 -2.28 31.37
CA THR A 12 -10.19 -1.26 30.82
C THR A 12 -8.71 -1.63 31.01
N LEU A 13 -8.33 -2.22 32.14
CA LEU A 13 -6.95 -2.67 32.37
C LEU A 13 -6.56 -3.86 31.50
N LEU A 14 -7.49 -4.80 31.27
CA LEU A 14 -7.26 -5.93 30.39
C LEU A 14 -7.11 -5.49 28.93
N ASP A 15 -7.92 -4.53 28.48
CA ASP A 15 -7.82 -3.93 27.15
C ASP A 15 -6.50 -3.21 26.95
N LEU A 16 -6.08 -2.43 27.95
CA LEU A 16 -4.78 -1.76 27.94
C LEU A 16 -3.63 -2.77 27.88
N ASN A 17 -3.71 -3.86 28.65
CA ASN A 17 -2.67 -4.90 28.62
C ASN A 17 -2.62 -5.59 27.25
N ARG A 18 -3.77 -5.83 26.61
CA ARG A 18 -3.81 -6.36 25.24
C ARG A 18 -3.19 -5.40 24.23
N LEU A 19 -3.48 -4.10 24.32
CA LEU A 19 -2.86 -3.07 23.46
C LEU A 19 -1.35 -2.96 23.66
N ALA A 20 -0.87 -3.19 24.89
CA ALA A 20 0.55 -3.23 25.23
C ALA A 20 1.23 -4.59 24.93
N GLY A 21 0.55 -5.52 24.26
CA GLY A 21 1.10 -6.84 23.92
C GLY A 21 1.33 -7.76 25.12
N GLY A 22 0.60 -7.58 26.22
CA GLY A 22 0.75 -8.37 27.45
C GLY A 22 1.93 -7.95 28.32
N ALA A 23 2.65 -6.89 27.97
CA ALA A 23 3.90 -6.49 28.62
C ALA A 23 3.72 -5.56 29.83
N LEU A 24 2.49 -5.32 30.30
CA LEU A 24 2.28 -4.47 31.48
C LEU A 24 2.66 -5.22 32.77
N PRO A 25 3.50 -4.63 33.64
CA PRO A 25 3.81 -5.19 34.94
C PRO A 25 2.57 -5.39 35.81
N GLU A 26 2.55 -6.41 36.68
CA GLU A 26 1.38 -6.73 37.52
C GLU A 26 0.89 -5.59 38.42
N ARG A 27 1.77 -4.63 38.74
CA ARG A 27 1.46 -3.47 39.58
C ARG A 27 1.41 -2.15 38.80
N TRP A 28 1.26 -2.21 37.48
CA TRP A 28 1.19 -1.02 36.66
C TRP A 28 0.00 -0.15 37.09
N ARG A 29 0.25 1.14 37.26
CA ARG A 29 -0.75 2.14 37.58
C ARG A 29 -0.47 3.36 36.72
N LEU A 30 -1.52 3.94 36.15
CA LEU A 30 -1.43 5.20 35.44
C LEU A 30 -0.96 6.29 36.41
N ALA A 31 0.25 6.78 36.21
CA ALA A 31 0.81 7.94 36.91
C ALA A 31 0.53 9.21 36.09
N ALA A 32 -0.74 9.54 35.89
CA ALA A 32 -1.14 10.75 35.19
C ALA A 32 -1.92 11.64 36.16
N ALA A 33 -1.38 12.83 36.39
CA ALA A 33 -2.12 13.95 36.95
C ALA A 33 -2.78 14.66 35.75
N LEU A 34 -4.11 14.78 35.72
CA LEU A 34 -4.84 15.41 34.59
C LEU A 34 -4.52 16.91 34.44
N ASP A 35 -3.90 17.45 35.48
CA ASP A 35 -3.42 18.81 35.67
C ASP A 35 -2.03 19.05 35.03
N GLU A 36 -1.30 18.00 34.65
CA GLU A 36 -0.07 18.11 33.83
C GLU A 36 -0.42 18.12 32.34
N ALA A 37 -1.26 19.08 31.93
CA ALA A 37 -1.41 19.36 30.50
C ALA A 37 -0.09 19.94 29.97
N GLY A 38 0.57 19.22 29.07
CA GLY A 38 1.74 19.71 28.36
C GLY A 38 1.46 21.05 27.65
N PRO A 39 2.51 21.73 27.15
CA PRO A 39 2.33 23.00 26.46
C PRO A 39 1.29 22.86 25.32
N PRO A 40 0.44 23.89 25.12
CA PRO A 40 -0.61 23.82 24.10
C PRO A 40 0.02 23.57 22.73
N LEU A 41 -0.47 22.52 22.06
CA LEU A 41 -0.04 22.19 20.71
C LEU A 41 -0.56 23.25 19.74
N VAL A 42 0.30 23.72 18.82
CA VAL A 42 -0.09 24.67 17.77
C VAL A 42 -0.73 23.90 16.63
N LEU A 43 -1.97 24.24 16.28
CA LEU A 43 -2.76 23.54 15.25
C LEU A 43 -2.00 23.41 13.92
N ASP A 44 -1.36 24.48 13.46
CA ASP A 44 -0.61 24.46 12.20
C ASP A 44 0.58 23.49 12.23
N ALA A 45 1.23 23.32 13.39
CA ALA A 45 2.31 22.37 13.55
C ALA A 45 1.78 20.93 13.49
N LEU A 46 0.63 20.66 14.12
CA LEU A 46 -0.04 19.36 14.06
C LEU A 46 -0.51 19.01 12.65
N ILE A 47 -1.06 19.99 11.91
CA ILE A 47 -1.49 19.78 10.52
C ILE A 47 -0.27 19.43 9.66
N ARG A 48 0.84 20.16 9.78
CA ARG A 48 2.07 19.83 9.03
C ARG A 48 2.59 18.44 9.36
N GLU A 49 2.69 18.10 10.64
CA GLU A 49 3.14 16.78 11.07
C GLU A 49 2.22 15.66 10.60
N ALA A 50 0.89 15.89 10.65
CA ALA A 50 -0.09 14.93 10.15
C ALA A 50 0.00 14.76 8.63
N LEU A 51 0.16 15.84 7.86
CA LEU A 51 0.34 15.75 6.40
C LEU A 51 1.62 14.98 6.02
N GLU A 52 2.70 15.14 6.80
CA GLU A 52 3.97 14.44 6.56
C GLU A 52 3.96 12.98 6.99
N ARG A 53 3.23 12.63 8.06
CA ARG A 53 3.30 11.30 8.68
C ARG A 53 2.00 10.50 8.65
N SER A 54 0.94 11.01 8.02
CA SER A 54 -0.35 10.30 7.98
C SER A 54 -0.27 9.07 7.07
N PRO A 55 -0.48 7.86 7.63
CA PRO A 55 -0.48 6.62 6.84
C PRO A 55 -1.64 6.58 5.84
N ASP A 56 -2.76 7.23 6.14
CA ASP A 56 -3.94 7.26 5.27
C ASP A 56 -3.65 8.00 3.95
N LEU A 57 -2.88 9.10 4.03
CA LEU A 57 -2.44 9.83 2.84
C LEU A 57 -1.47 9.01 1.99
N ALA A 58 -0.55 8.29 2.63
CA ALA A 58 0.37 7.39 1.94
C ALA A 58 -0.38 6.26 1.21
N GLN A 59 -1.43 5.71 1.82
CA GLN A 59 -2.27 4.70 1.20
C GLN A 59 -3.01 5.25 -0.02
N LEU A 60 -3.60 6.44 0.08
CA LEU A 60 -4.27 7.09 -1.05
C LEU A 60 -3.30 7.38 -2.21
N GLN A 61 -2.08 7.81 -1.91
CA GLN A 61 -1.05 8.04 -2.92
C GLN A 61 -0.68 6.73 -3.65
N ALA A 62 -0.52 5.63 -2.90
CA ALA A 62 -0.25 4.32 -3.48
C ALA A 62 -1.39 3.82 -4.38
N ASP A 63 -2.65 4.11 -4.04
CA ASP A 63 -3.80 3.77 -4.88
C ASP A 63 -3.80 4.56 -6.19
N ILE A 64 -3.45 5.85 -6.14
CA ILE A 64 -3.28 6.69 -7.34
C ILE A 64 -2.16 6.14 -8.23
N ASP A 65 -1.02 5.79 -7.65
CA ASP A 65 0.12 5.28 -8.40
C ASP A 65 -0.19 3.92 -9.04
N ARG A 66 -0.92 3.05 -8.34
CA ARG A 66 -1.44 1.79 -8.90
C ARG A 66 -2.36 2.04 -10.10
N ALA A 67 -3.29 2.99 -9.99
CA ALA A 67 -4.20 3.34 -11.08
C ALA A 67 -3.44 3.91 -12.29
N ARG A 68 -2.44 4.78 -12.05
CA ARG A 68 -1.58 5.32 -13.11
C ARG A 68 -0.78 4.22 -13.81
N ALA A 69 -0.23 3.27 -13.07
CA ALA A 69 0.50 2.14 -13.64
C ALA A 69 -0.40 1.26 -14.52
N GLN A 70 -1.66 1.03 -14.12
CA GLN A 70 -2.64 0.31 -14.95
C GLN A 70 -2.94 1.05 -16.26
N LEU A 71 -3.11 2.38 -16.20
CA LEU A 71 -3.31 3.20 -17.39
C LEU A 71 -2.10 3.18 -18.32
N GLN A 72 -0.89 3.21 -17.78
CA GLN A 72 0.34 3.13 -18.57
C GLN A 72 0.47 1.75 -19.22
N GLY A 73 0.18 0.66 -18.50
CA GLY A 73 0.16 -0.69 -19.06
C GLY A 73 -0.85 -0.83 -20.20
N ALA A 74 -2.08 -0.33 -20.01
CA ALA A 74 -3.11 -0.34 -21.05
C ALA A 74 -2.75 0.53 -22.27
N GLN A 75 -2.04 1.64 -22.07
CA GLN A 75 -1.49 2.45 -23.17
C GLN A 75 -0.34 1.75 -23.88
N ALA A 76 0.54 1.06 -23.14
CA ALA A 76 1.61 0.24 -23.69
C ALA A 76 1.06 -0.89 -24.59
N SER A 77 -0.09 -1.47 -24.24
CA SER A 77 -0.77 -2.48 -25.06
C SER A 77 -1.28 -1.98 -26.41
N ARG A 78 -1.27 -0.66 -26.67
CA ARG A 78 -1.56 -0.11 -28.01
C ARG A 78 -0.34 -0.13 -28.92
N TRP A 79 0.85 -0.30 -28.36
CA TRP A 79 2.05 -0.45 -29.15
C TRP A 79 2.15 -1.90 -29.61
N PRO A 80 2.55 -2.14 -30.88
CA PRO A 80 2.75 -3.49 -31.36
C PRO A 80 3.78 -4.20 -30.48
N GLY A 81 3.49 -5.43 -30.08
CA GLY A 81 4.44 -6.26 -29.35
C GLY A 81 5.58 -6.66 -30.29
N PHE A 82 6.82 -6.42 -29.88
CA PHE A 82 8.01 -6.86 -30.62
C PHE A 82 8.63 -8.05 -29.88
N GLU A 83 8.72 -9.20 -30.54
CA GLU A 83 9.43 -10.38 -30.03
C GLU A 83 10.61 -10.73 -30.96
N LEU A 84 11.82 -10.73 -30.41
CA LEU A 84 13.03 -11.18 -31.11
C LEU A 84 13.32 -12.64 -30.73
N ARG A 85 13.40 -13.53 -31.72
CA ARG A 85 13.73 -14.95 -31.53
C ARG A 85 15.03 -15.28 -32.27
N VAL A 86 15.99 -15.87 -31.55
CA VAL A 86 17.23 -16.38 -32.12
C VAL A 86 17.26 -17.88 -31.87
N ASP A 87 17.22 -18.67 -32.95
CA ASP A 87 17.28 -20.13 -32.91
C ASP A 87 18.64 -20.60 -33.47
N HIS A 88 19.35 -21.45 -32.72
CA HIS A 88 20.55 -22.15 -33.19
C HIS A 88 20.28 -23.65 -33.18
N SER A 89 20.17 -24.26 -34.37
CA SER A 89 20.00 -25.70 -34.51
C SER A 89 21.25 -26.31 -35.16
N ARG A 90 21.76 -27.38 -34.55
CA ARG A 90 22.79 -28.26 -35.13
C ARG A 90 22.15 -29.59 -35.44
N GLU A 91 21.75 -29.76 -36.69
CA GLU A 91 21.47 -31.07 -37.27
C GLU A 91 22.84 -31.68 -37.70
N PRO A 92 23.07 -32.99 -37.60
CA PRO A 92 24.39 -33.61 -37.81
C PRO A 92 25.05 -33.35 -39.18
N ASP A 93 24.31 -32.83 -40.16
CA ASP A 93 24.80 -32.51 -41.50
C ASP A 93 24.59 -31.03 -41.91
N VAL A 94 23.92 -30.22 -41.06
CA VAL A 94 23.58 -28.81 -41.37
C VAL A 94 23.63 -27.94 -40.12
N VAL A 95 24.53 -26.94 -40.12
CA VAL A 95 24.53 -25.86 -39.12
C VAL A 95 23.53 -24.80 -39.56
N GLN A 96 22.43 -24.63 -38.83
CA GLN A 96 21.38 -23.69 -39.19
C GLN A 96 21.22 -22.61 -38.11
N ASN A 97 21.67 -21.40 -38.44
CA ASN A 97 21.43 -20.19 -37.64
C ASN A 97 20.19 -19.50 -38.18
N ARG A 98 19.17 -19.29 -37.35
CA ARG A 98 17.97 -18.54 -37.72
C ARG A 98 17.74 -17.39 -36.75
N ILE A 99 17.67 -16.19 -37.29
CA ILE A 99 17.26 -14.98 -36.57
C ILE A 99 15.89 -14.60 -37.12
N GLY A 100 14.89 -14.54 -36.24
CA GLY A 100 13.51 -14.18 -36.58
C GLY A 100 13.02 -13.02 -35.74
N VAL A 101 12.31 -12.08 -36.37
CA VAL A 101 11.61 -10.99 -35.68
C VAL A 101 10.12 -11.22 -35.88
N ASN A 102 9.36 -11.32 -34.80
CA ASN A 102 7.90 -11.36 -34.85
C ASN A 102 7.37 -10.01 -34.36
N VAL A 103 6.54 -9.37 -35.18
CA VAL A 103 5.87 -8.11 -34.81
C VAL A 103 4.37 -8.39 -34.79
N ALA A 104 3.77 -8.34 -33.61
CA ALA A 104 2.33 -8.48 -33.44
C ALA A 104 1.69 -7.08 -33.46
N VAL A 105 1.11 -6.70 -34.60
CA VAL A 105 0.40 -5.42 -34.75
C VAL A 105 -1.10 -5.63 -34.49
N PRO A 106 -1.69 -4.96 -33.48
CA PRO A 106 -3.13 -5.03 -33.27
C PRO A 106 -3.87 -4.31 -34.42
N LEU A 107 -4.77 -5.03 -35.10
CA LEU A 107 -5.48 -4.53 -36.30
C LEU A 107 -6.74 -3.69 -36.00
N LEU A 108 -7.27 -3.73 -34.77
CA LEU A 108 -8.54 -3.09 -34.40
C LEU A 108 -8.38 -2.18 -33.17
N ASP A 109 -8.56 -0.86 -33.37
CA ASP A 109 -8.99 0.08 -32.33
C ASP A 109 -10.39 0.59 -32.70
N ASN A 110 -11.42 -0.24 -32.43
CA ASN A 110 -12.81 0.17 -32.64
C ASN A 110 -13.36 0.82 -31.36
N ARG A 111 -12.89 2.03 -31.03
CA ARG A 111 -13.60 2.94 -30.10
C ARG A 111 -14.25 4.13 -30.79
N SER A 112 -14.61 3.99 -32.06
CA SER A 112 -15.63 4.83 -32.70
C SER A 112 -16.95 4.07 -32.82
N SER A 113 -17.54 3.68 -31.69
CA SER A 113 -19.01 3.55 -31.63
C SER A 113 -19.52 4.86 -31.06
N VAL A 114 -19.93 5.74 -31.98
CA VAL A 114 -20.74 6.91 -31.69
C VAL A 114 -22.00 6.45 -30.95
N ILE A 115 -22.35 7.17 -29.89
CA ILE A 115 -23.72 7.23 -29.38
C ILE A 115 -24.25 8.62 -29.74
#